data_AF-A0A7S2WT55-F1
#
_entry.id   AF-A0A7S2WT55-F1
#
_cell.length_a   1.000
_cell.length_b   1.000
_cell.length_c   1.000
_cell.angle_alpha   90.00
_cell.angle_beta   90.00
_cell.angle_gamma   90.00
#
_symmetry.space_group_name_H-M   'P 1'
#
loop_
_entity.id
_entity.type
_entity.pdbx_description
1 polymer ?
#
loop_
_entity_poly.entity_id
_entity_poly.type
_entity_poly.pdbx_seq_one_letter_code
_entity_poly.pdbx_strand_id
1 'polypeptide(L)'
;VDTRGVVQRVHFSKQMLFSTYNASFECLLDSEAGQVFSMSTLQVDSGSLASDGSDGREGVPGQQLSMLCIATGKTSYVITLDPEVKILYRWPQPPEEEEKEEPCLPCLALGLASTRATGPVAVTLLARGWGQVLELLGMRPSGEGA
;
A
#
# COMPACT_ATOMS: atom_id res chain seq x y z
N VAL A 1 -10.25 -0.56 10.64
CA VAL A 1 -9.38 0.08 11.66
C VAL A 1 -10.17 0.13 12.95
N ASP A 2 -9.61 -0.32 14.07
CA ASP A 2 -10.27 -0.23 15.38
C ASP A 2 -9.90 1.08 16.13
N THR A 3 -10.50 1.29 17.30
CA THR A 3 -10.27 2.48 18.14
C THR A 3 -8.86 2.58 18.72
N ARG A 4 -8.04 1.53 18.61
CA ARG A 4 -6.66 1.47 19.09
C ARG A 4 -5.65 1.63 17.95
N GLY A 5 -6.10 1.89 16.73
CA GLY A 5 -5.24 1.99 15.55
C GLY A 5 -4.89 0.64 14.92
N VAL A 6 -5.49 -0.46 15.38
CA VAL A 6 -5.26 -1.78 14.79
C VAL A 6 -5.94 -1.84 13.43
N VAL A 7 -5.20 -2.26 12.42
CA VAL A 7 -5.71 -2.46 11.06
C VAL A 7 -5.81 -3.95 10.81
N GLN A 8 -7.01 -4.42 10.52
CA GLN A 8 -7.28 -5.82 10.22
C GLN A 8 -7.88 -5.95 8.83
N ARG A 9 -7.45 -6.98 8.11
CA ARG A 9 -8.11 -7.49 6.92
C ARG A 9 -9.17 -8.50 7.35
N VAL A 10 -10.36 -8.38 6.78
CA VAL A 10 -11.46 -9.32 7.01
C VAL A 10 -11.78 -10.02 5.70
N HIS A 11 -11.64 -11.34 5.68
CA HIS A 11 -12.03 -12.18 4.56
C HIS A 11 -13.41 -12.76 4.82
N PHE A 12 -14.36 -12.39 3.99
CA PHE A 12 -15.70 -12.96 4.00
C PHE A 12 -15.81 -14.05 2.94
N SER A 13 -16.26 -15.23 3.33
CA SER A 13 -16.57 -16.32 2.40
C SER A 13 -17.95 -16.91 2.68
N LYS A 14 -18.65 -17.32 1.61
CA LYS A 14 -19.95 -17.98 1.70
C LYS A 14 -19.80 -19.44 1.30
N GLN A 15 -20.14 -20.34 2.21
CA GLN A 15 -20.22 -21.77 1.92
C GLN A 15 -21.56 -22.07 1.23
N MET A 16 -21.50 -22.29 -0.09
CA MET A 16 -22.69 -22.42 -0.94
C MET A 16 -23.65 -23.53 -0.52
N LEU A 17 -23.14 -24.63 0.03
CA LEU A 17 -23.96 -25.82 0.36
C LEU A 17 -24.94 -25.59 1.52
N PHE A 18 -24.62 -24.69 2.45
CA PHE A 18 -25.42 -24.45 3.68
C PHE A 18 -25.79 -22.99 3.90
N SER A 19 -25.42 -22.08 2.98
CA SER A 19 -25.53 -20.62 3.18
C SER A 19 -24.86 -20.13 4.47
N THR A 20 -23.84 -20.85 4.94
CA THR A 20 -23.00 -20.44 6.08
C THR A 20 -22.01 -19.37 5.62
N TYR A 21 -21.86 -18.32 6.40
CA TYR A 21 -20.86 -17.26 6.16
C TYR A 21 -19.70 -17.45 7.15
N ASN A 22 -18.48 -17.46 6.63
CA ASN A 22 -17.27 -17.48 7.43
C ASN A 22 -16.56 -16.12 7.29
N ALA A 23 -16.07 -15.61 8.41
CA ALA A 23 -15.19 -14.45 8.45
C ALA A 23 -13.86 -14.88 9.08
N SER A 24 -12.75 -14.67 8.36
CA SER A 24 -11.41 -14.78 8.93
C SER A 24 -10.76 -13.41 9.02
N PHE A 25 -9.92 -13.21 10.03
CA PHE A 25 -9.33 -11.93 10.38
C PHE A 25 -7.81 -12.07 10.34
N GLU A 26 -7.15 -11.09 9.75
CA GLU A 26 -5.70 -11.02 9.66
C GLU A 26 -5.23 -9.63 10.10
N CYS A 27 -4.31 -9.58 11.06
CA CYS A 27 -3.79 -8.32 11.57
C CYS A 27 -2.73 -7.76 10.60
N LEU A 28 -2.97 -6.57 10.05
CA LEU A 28 -2.06 -5.88 9.13
C LEU A 28 -1.13 -4.90 9.86
N LEU A 29 -1.67 -4.19 10.86
CA LEU A 29 -0.93 -3.30 11.76
C LEU A 29 -1.53 -3.41 13.16
N ASP A 30 -0.67 -3.46 14.18
CA ASP A 30 -1.07 -3.43 15.57
C ASP A 30 -1.22 -1.99 16.10
N SER A 31 -1.52 -1.86 17.39
CA SER A 31 -1.65 -0.56 18.04
C SER A 31 -0.32 0.20 18.18
N GLU A 32 0.83 -0.48 18.05
CA GLU A 32 2.15 0.17 18.15
C GLU A 32 2.46 1.04 16.93
N ALA A 33 1.84 0.74 15.78
CA ALA A 33 1.93 1.59 14.58
C ALA A 33 1.36 3.00 14.80
N GLY A 34 0.51 3.17 15.81
CA GLY A 34 -0.14 4.42 16.17
C GLY A 34 -1.45 4.68 15.43
N GLN A 35 -2.03 5.85 15.65
CA GLN A 35 -3.30 6.23 15.02
C GLN A 35 -3.15 6.30 13.50
N VAL A 36 -4.07 5.65 12.79
CA VAL A 36 -4.20 5.75 11.33
C VAL A 36 -4.98 7.01 10.98
N PHE A 37 -4.43 7.82 10.10
CA PHE A 37 -5.03 9.08 9.64
C PHE A 37 -5.51 9.01 8.19
N SER A 38 -4.81 8.25 7.34
CA SER A 38 -5.18 8.11 5.93
C SER A 38 -4.83 6.72 5.41
N MET A 39 -5.61 6.24 4.44
CA MET A 39 -5.38 4.99 3.74
C MET A 39 -5.71 5.13 2.26
N SER A 40 -5.01 4.39 1.40
CA SER A 40 -5.28 4.32 -0.03
C SER A 40 -5.05 2.91 -0.52
N THR A 41 -5.93 2.39 -1.35
CA THR A 41 -5.77 1.06 -1.97
C THR A 41 -5.45 1.20 -3.45
N LEU A 42 -4.77 0.20 -3.99
CA LEU A 42 -4.57 0.07 -5.43
C LEU A 42 -4.64 -1.40 -5.81
N GLN A 43 -5.46 -1.70 -6.80
CA GLN A 43 -5.46 -3.00 -7.44
C GLN A 43 -4.81 -2.86 -8.80
N VAL A 44 -3.84 -3.72 -9.09
CA VAL A 44 -3.12 -3.71 -10.36
C VAL A 44 -3.11 -5.12 -10.91
N ASP A 45 -3.44 -5.26 -12.19
CA ASP A 45 -3.23 -6.52 -12.88
C ASP A 45 -1.72 -6.75 -13.02
N SER A 46 -1.23 -7.94 -12.69
CA SER A 46 0.20 -8.27 -12.76
C SER A 46 0.82 -7.95 -14.12
N GLY A 47 0.05 -8.07 -15.20
CA GLY A 47 0.47 -7.73 -16.57
C GLY A 47 0.54 -6.23 -16.88
N SER A 48 0.03 -5.36 -16.01
CA SER A 48 0.09 -3.90 -16.14
C SER A 48 1.30 -3.27 -15.45
N LEU A 49 2.01 -4.02 -14.59
CA LEU A 49 3.28 -3.59 -14.00
C LEU A 49 4.42 -4.02 -14.90
N ALA A 50 5.32 -3.11 -15.26
CA ALA A 50 6.48 -3.49 -16.05
C ALA A 50 7.40 -4.41 -15.24
N SER A 51 7.64 -5.62 -15.74
CA SER A 51 8.92 -6.28 -15.53
C SER A 51 9.95 -5.52 -16.37
N ASP A 52 10.86 -4.81 -15.71
CA ASP A 52 12.07 -4.35 -16.39
C ASP A 52 12.77 -5.62 -16.89
N GLY A 53 12.95 -5.75 -18.21
CA GLY A 53 13.34 -7.01 -18.82
C GLY A 53 14.67 -7.55 -18.28
N SER A 54 14.64 -8.75 -17.70
CA SER A 54 15.72 -9.77 -17.78
C SER A 54 15.41 -11.05 -17.02
N ASP A 55 14.49 -11.04 -16.05
CA ASP A 55 14.03 -12.26 -15.40
C ASP A 55 12.68 -12.67 -15.99
N GLY A 56 12.65 -13.76 -16.75
CA GLY A 56 11.48 -14.37 -17.39
C GLY A 56 10.36 -14.83 -16.46
N ARG A 57 10.14 -14.15 -15.34
CA ARG A 57 8.92 -14.24 -14.54
C ARG A 57 7.89 -13.30 -15.17
N GLU A 58 7.35 -13.72 -16.30
CA GLU A 58 6.06 -13.20 -16.75
C GLU A 58 5.11 -13.29 -15.55
N GLY A 59 4.53 -12.16 -15.14
CA GLY A 59 3.50 -12.17 -14.11
C GLY A 59 2.45 -13.20 -14.51
N VAL A 60 2.04 -14.06 -13.57
CA VAL A 60 1.07 -15.12 -13.89
C VAL A 60 -0.18 -14.45 -14.49
N PRO A 61 -0.57 -14.78 -15.73
CA PRO A 61 -1.72 -14.15 -16.37
C PRO A 61 -2.96 -14.28 -15.49
N GLY A 62 -3.61 -13.15 -15.19
CA GLY A 62 -4.80 -13.11 -14.34
C GLY A 62 -4.52 -12.99 -12.84
N GLN A 63 -3.27 -12.82 -12.40
CA GLN A 63 -2.96 -12.52 -11.01
C GLN A 63 -3.15 -11.03 -10.72
N GLN A 64 -4.13 -10.70 -9.87
CA GLN A 64 -4.36 -9.34 -9.40
C GLN A 64 -3.52 -9.08 -8.16
N LEU A 65 -2.73 -8.01 -8.17
CA LEU A 65 -2.00 -7.52 -7.01
C LEU A 65 -2.85 -6.46 -6.31
N SER A 66 -3.22 -6.75 -5.07
CA SER A 66 -3.93 -5.80 -4.20
C SER A 66 -2.92 -5.16 -3.25
N MET A 67 -2.86 -3.84 -3.20
CA MET A 67 -2.01 -3.07 -2.30
C MET A 67 -2.83 -2.14 -1.42
N LEU A 68 -2.34 -1.91 -0.20
CA LEU A 68 -2.88 -1.00 0.78
C LEU A 68 -1.75 -0.10 1.31
N CYS A 69 -1.92 1.20 1.18
CA CYS A 69 -1.10 2.20 1.84
C CYS A 69 -1.79 2.73 3.08
N ILE A 70 -1.02 2.95 4.13
CA ILE A 70 -1.51 3.44 5.43
C ILE A 70 -0.56 4.53 5.93
N ALA A 71 -1.10 5.68 6.32
CA ALA A 71 -0.36 6.72 7.01
C ALA A 71 -0.81 6.78 8.47
N THR A 72 0.16 6.63 9.36
CA THR A 72 0.03 6.95 10.77
C THR A 72 0.71 8.28 11.05
N GLY A 73 0.63 8.75 12.30
CA GLY A 73 1.30 9.98 12.70
C GLY A 73 2.83 9.92 12.55
N LYS A 74 3.41 8.71 12.50
CA LYS A 74 4.87 8.53 12.53
C LYS A 74 5.42 7.85 11.28
N THR A 75 4.59 7.13 10.53
CA THR A 75 5.07 6.21 9.49
C THR A 75 4.03 6.02 8.40
N SER A 76 4.51 5.88 7.16
CA SER A 76 3.75 5.40 6.02
C SER A 76 4.13 3.97 5.70
N TYR A 77 3.14 3.12 5.47
CA TYR A 77 3.30 1.72 5.11
C TYR A 77 2.72 1.47 3.73
N VAL A 78 3.33 0.57 2.98
CA VAL A 78 2.71 -0.07 1.81
C VAL A 78 2.72 -1.56 2.01
N ILE A 79 1.54 -2.15 1.92
CA ILE A 79 1.25 -3.53 2.28
C ILE A 79 0.66 -4.21 1.04
N THR A 80 1.24 -5.30 0.55
CA THR A 80 0.51 -6.20 -0.34
C THR A 80 -0.55 -6.93 0.44
N LEU A 81 -1.72 -7.13 -0.15
CA LEU A 81 -2.79 -7.94 0.41
C LEU A 81 -2.87 -9.29 -0.31
N ASP A 82 -2.77 -9.27 -1.64
CA ASP A 82 -2.85 -10.46 -2.48
C ASP A 82 -1.60 -10.53 -3.37
N PRO A 83 -1.02 -11.74 -3.58
CA PRO A 83 -1.44 -13.04 -3.05
C PRO A 83 -1.07 -13.29 -1.57
N GLU A 84 -0.18 -12.48 -1.01
CA GLU A 84 0.32 -12.62 0.36
C GLU A 84 0.33 -11.25 1.05
N VAL A 85 -0.01 -11.24 2.34
CA VAL A 85 0.12 -10.05 3.17
C VAL A 85 1.57 -9.79 3.51
N LYS A 86 2.13 -8.70 2.98
CA LYS A 86 3.54 -8.33 3.23
C LYS A 86 3.71 -6.82 3.23
N ILE A 87 4.44 -6.31 4.21
CA ILE A 87 4.90 -4.92 4.18
C ILE A 87 6.01 -4.81 3.13
N LEU A 88 5.75 -4.09 2.04
CA LEU A 88 6.75 -3.80 1.00
C LEU A 88 7.64 -2.63 1.38
N TYR A 89 7.02 -1.57 1.93
CA TYR A 89 7.71 -0.34 2.23
C TYR A 89 7.26 0.25 3.56
N ARG A 90 8.21 0.91 4.21
CA ARG A 90 8.02 1.64 5.46
C ARG A 90 8.84 2.93 5.38
N TRP A 91 8.17 4.07 5.45
CA TRP A 91 8.83 5.37 5.45
C TRP A 91 8.46 6.16 6.71
N PRO A 92 9.44 6.67 7.47
CA PRO A 92 9.16 7.53 8.62
C PRO A 92 8.49 8.84 8.15
N GLN A 93 7.83 9.55 9.07
CA GLN A 93 7.37 10.91 8.83
C GLN A 93 8.55 11.78 8.30
N PRO A 94 8.34 12.61 7.26
CA PRO A 94 9.34 13.59 6.84
C PRO A 94 9.73 14.51 8.00
N PRO A 95 10.99 14.95 8.11
CA PRO A 95 11.39 15.89 9.16
C PRO A 95 10.53 17.17 9.08
N GLU A 96 10.04 17.64 10.22
CA GLU A 96 9.28 18.89 10.29
C GLU A 96 10.25 20.08 10.15
N GLU A 97 10.08 20.85 9.09
CA GLU A 97 10.66 22.19 8.98
C GLU A 97 9.78 23.14 9.81
N GLU A 98 10.17 23.33 11.07
CA GLU A 98 9.60 24.26 12.08
C GLU A 98 8.24 23.91 12.72
N GLU A 99 8.17 24.20 14.03
CA GLU A 99 7.00 23.99 14.90
C GLU A 99 5.79 24.77 14.37
N LYS A 100 4.77 24.06 13.88
CA LYS A 100 3.50 24.66 13.45
C LYS A 100 2.48 24.68 14.57
N GLU A 101 1.68 25.75 14.59
CA GLU A 101 0.59 25.95 15.56
C GLU A 101 -0.57 24.93 15.39
N GLU A 102 -0.72 24.30 14.22
CA GLU A 102 -1.74 23.27 13.99
C GLU A 102 -1.17 21.99 13.35
N PRO A 103 -1.44 20.81 13.93
CA PRO A 103 -0.99 19.54 13.39
C PRO A 103 -1.74 19.24 12.08
N CYS A 104 -1.00 19.23 10.97
CA CYS A 104 -1.56 18.79 9.70
C CYS A 104 -1.63 17.26 9.68
N LEU A 105 -2.84 16.71 9.58
CA LEU A 105 -3.04 15.27 9.49
C LEU A 105 -2.45 14.73 8.19
N PRO A 106 -1.79 13.55 8.20
CA PRO A 106 -1.17 13.04 7.01
C PRO A 106 -2.18 12.49 6.01
N CYS A 107 -1.90 12.71 4.73
CA CYS A 107 -2.73 12.26 3.61
C CYS A 107 -1.92 11.38 2.64
N LEU A 108 -2.61 10.46 1.97
CA LEU A 108 -2.00 9.53 1.01
C LEU A 108 -2.84 9.40 -0.25
N ALA A 109 -2.16 9.22 -1.39
CA ALA A 109 -2.75 8.73 -2.63
C ALA A 109 -1.79 7.72 -3.28
N LEU A 110 -2.29 6.51 -3.51
CA LEU A 110 -1.57 5.46 -4.24
C LEU A 110 -2.16 5.33 -5.64
N GLY A 111 -1.32 5.31 -6.67
CA GLY A 111 -1.78 5.21 -8.06
C GLY A 111 -0.73 4.71 -9.03
N LEU A 112 -1.13 4.58 -10.30
CA LEU A 112 -0.23 4.27 -11.41
C LEU A 112 0.14 5.55 -12.15
N ALA A 113 1.42 5.71 -12.46
CA ALA A 113 1.94 6.80 -13.27
C ALA A 113 2.61 6.23 -14.53
N SER A 114 2.30 6.80 -15.69
CA SER A 114 2.98 6.45 -16.94
C SER A 114 4.17 7.38 -17.16
N THR A 115 5.35 6.81 -17.42
CA THR A 115 6.53 7.60 -17.78
C THR A 115 6.75 7.55 -19.29
N ARG A 116 6.68 8.70 -19.97
CA ARG A 116 6.92 8.77 -21.44
C ARG A 116 8.36 8.42 -21.86
N ALA A 117 9.29 8.33 -20.92
CA ALA A 117 10.72 8.21 -21.20
C ALA A 117 11.16 6.79 -21.65
N THR A 118 10.41 5.74 -21.30
CA THR A 118 10.86 4.33 -21.48
C THR A 118 9.84 3.42 -22.18
N GLY A 119 8.73 3.96 -22.72
CA GLY A 119 7.65 3.20 -23.35
C GLY A 119 6.40 3.10 -22.48
N PRO A 120 5.45 2.18 -22.76
CA PRO A 120 4.16 2.05 -22.05
C PRO A 120 4.32 1.37 -20.68
N VAL A 121 5.27 1.84 -19.88
CA VAL A 121 5.55 1.30 -18.55
C VAL A 121 4.81 2.13 -17.51
N ALA A 122 3.89 1.49 -16.78
CA ALA A 122 3.25 2.06 -15.61
C ALA A 122 4.10 1.76 -14.36
N VAL A 123 4.39 2.79 -13.58
CA VAL A 123 5.07 2.70 -12.28
C VAL A 123 4.06 2.98 -11.19
N THR A 124 4.07 2.18 -10.12
CA THR A 124 3.27 2.47 -8.93
C THR A 124 3.89 3.65 -8.18
N LEU A 125 3.08 4.66 -7.86
CA LEU A 125 3.52 5.87 -7.19
C LEU A 125 2.67 6.11 -5.94
N LEU A 126 3.36 6.34 -4.83
CA LEU A 126 2.75 6.80 -3.58
C LEU A 126 3.02 8.30 -3.43
N ALA A 127 1.96 9.10 -3.46
CA ALA A 127 1.98 10.49 -3.03
C ALA A 127 1.61 10.55 -1.55
N ARG A 128 2.45 11.20 -0.76
CA ARG A 128 2.32 11.22 0.69
C ARG A 128 2.54 12.64 1.23
N GLY A 129 1.57 13.17 1.97
CA GLY A 129 1.58 14.56 2.44
C GLY A 129 1.57 14.67 3.97
N TRP A 130 2.46 15.49 4.52
CA TRP A 130 2.49 15.92 5.93
C TRP A 130 2.62 17.45 5.96
N GLY A 131 1.54 18.14 6.32
CA GLY A 131 1.51 19.59 6.30
C GLY A 131 1.79 20.17 4.92
N GLN A 132 2.92 20.87 4.78
CA GLN A 132 3.33 21.50 3.52
C GLN A 132 4.32 20.63 2.72
N VAL A 133 4.72 19.49 3.26
CA VAL A 133 5.64 18.57 2.58
C VAL A 133 4.80 17.54 1.82
N LEU A 134 5.06 17.43 0.51
CA LEU A 134 4.56 16.38 -0.36
C LEU A 134 5.75 15.59 -0.90
N GLU A 135 5.79 14.30 -0.61
CA GLU A 135 6.77 13.38 -1.20
C GLU A 135 6.09 12.43 -2.19
N LEU A 136 6.76 12.23 -3.34
CA LEU A 136 6.33 11.28 -4.36
C LEU A 136 7.34 10.13 -4.40
N LEU A 137 6.87 8.93 -4.06
CA LEU A 137 7.71 7.75 -3.92
C LEU A 137 7.36 6.76 -5.04
N GLY A 138 8.31 6.57 -5.96
CA GLY A 138 8.21 5.55 -7.00
C GLY A 138 8.49 4.17 -6.42
N MET A 139 7.53 3.26 -6.56
CA MET A 139 7.65 1.88 -6.16
C MET A 139 7.97 1.03 -7.40
N ARG A 140 9.10 0.32 -7.35
CA ARG A 140 9.45 -0.66 -8.37
C ARG A 140 9.21 -2.05 -7.79
N PRO A 141 8.58 -2.97 -8.54
CA PRO A 141 8.51 -4.37 -8.11
C PRO A 141 9.96 -4.86 -7.95
N SER A 142 10.38 -5.07 -6.70
CA SER A 142 11.71 -5.59 -6.41
C SER A 142 11.77 -7.05 -6.85
N GLY A 143 12.52 -7.36 -7.91
CA GLY A 143 13.26 -8.62 -7.91
C GLY A 143 14.25 -8.55 -6.75
N GLU A 144 14.18 -9.51 -5.83
CA GLU A 144 15.11 -9.79 -4.71
C GLU A 144 16.16 -8.73 -4.34
N GLY A 145 16.15 -8.32 -3.06
CA GLY A 145 17.37 -7.89 -2.37
C GLY A 145 17.30 -6.53 -1.68
N ALA A 146 17.01 -6.55 -0.38
CA ALA A 146 17.63 -5.68 0.61
C ALA A 146 18.06 -6.55 1.80
#